data_AF-A0A9N7RCQ7-F1
#
_entry.id   AF-A0A9N7RCQ7-F1
#
_cell.length_a   1.000
_cell.length_b   1.000
_cell.length_c   1.000
_cell.angle_alpha   90.00
_cell.angle_beta   90.00
_cell.angle_gamma   90.00
#
_symmetry.space_group_name_H-M   'P 1'
#
loop_
_entity.id
_entity.type
_entity.pdbx_description
1 polymer ?
#
loop_
_entity_poly.entity_id
_entity_poly.type
_entity_poly.pdbx_seq_one_letter_code
_entity_poly.pdbx_strand_id
1 'polypeptide(L)'
;LIVPVYYQTHFYLYCLDFENKRLGILDNMDTVLSGKVPMENKYGGTKDFLKKVIGEYKKTYKKPFKSAFNKLIFKLVNMHCADSTNTTDCAIYAMHHMSKYVCVHADGHDCAFPVIGSDS
;
A
#
# COMPACT_ATOMS: atom_id res chain seq x y z
N LEU A 1 -9.63 -3.45 -4.61
CA LEU A 1 -10.12 -2.93 -3.31
C LEU A 1 -9.02 -2.07 -2.70
N ILE A 2 -9.34 -0.85 -2.27
CA ILE A 2 -8.40 0.02 -1.57
C ILE A 2 -8.83 0.08 -0.10
N VAL A 3 -7.88 -0.11 0.82
CA VAL A 3 -8.13 -0.04 2.27
C VAL A 3 -7.15 0.96 2.88
N PRO A 4 -7.63 2.12 3.34
CA PRO A 4 -6.85 3.04 4.13
C PRO A 4 -6.52 2.45 5.50
N VAL A 5 -5.29 2.64 5.94
CA VAL A 5 -4.83 2.20 7.26
C VAL A 5 -4.16 3.35 7.97
N TYR A 6 -4.63 3.63 9.18
CA TYR A 6 -3.94 4.48 10.13
C TYR A 6 -3.52 3.62 11.32
N TYR A 7 -2.21 3.45 11.50
CA TYR A 7 -1.65 2.58 12.53
C TYR A 7 -0.34 3.16 13.06
N GLN A 8 -0.18 3.17 14.39
CA GLN A 8 1.00 3.74 15.07
C GLN A 8 1.38 5.13 14.53
N THR A 9 0.40 6.03 14.43
CA THR A 9 0.57 7.40 13.92
C THR A 9 0.98 7.55 12.45
N HIS A 10 1.02 6.46 11.70
CA HIS A 10 1.38 6.45 10.28
C HIS A 10 0.19 6.06 9.39
N PHE A 11 0.05 6.72 8.25
CA PHE A 11 -0.98 6.45 7.26
C PHE A 11 -0.40 5.79 6.01
N TYR A 12 -1.05 4.73 5.53
CA TYR A 12 -0.70 4.04 4.28
C TYR A 12 -1.93 3.37 3.68
N LEU A 13 -1.81 2.88 2.43
CA LEU A 13 -2.91 2.20 1.75
C LEU A 13 -2.54 0.76 1.40
N TYR A 14 -3.48 -0.14 1.66
CA TYR A 14 -3.50 -1.46 1.03
C TYR A 14 -4.25 -1.41 -0.29
N CYS A 15 -3.60 -1.88 -1.35
CA CYS A 15 -4.16 -1.95 -2.69
C CYS A 15 -4.28 -3.41 -3.12
N LEU A 16 -5.48 -3.95 -3.02
CA LEU A 16 -5.75 -5.34 -3.34
C LEU A 16 -6.22 -5.50 -4.78
N ASP A 17 -5.38 -6.18 -5.55
CA ASP A 17 -5.64 -6.61 -6.92
C ASP A 17 -6.13 -8.07 -6.90
N PHE A 18 -7.44 -8.23 -7.11
CA PHE A 18 -8.09 -9.54 -7.07
C PHE A 18 -7.79 -10.41 -8.29
N GLU A 19 -7.52 -9.79 -9.44
CA GLU A 19 -7.25 -10.49 -10.69
C GLU A 19 -5.85 -11.13 -10.62
N ASN A 20 -4.87 -10.34 -10.19
CA ASN A 20 -3.47 -10.76 -10.14
C ASN A 20 -3.04 -11.33 -8.78
N LYS A 21 -3.94 -11.33 -7.78
CA LYS A 21 -3.70 -11.88 -6.44
C LYS A 21 -2.52 -11.18 -5.74
N ARG A 22 -2.48 -9.86 -5.83
CA ARG A 22 -1.44 -9.05 -5.20
C ARG A 22 -2.03 -8.10 -4.18
N LEU A 23 -1.30 -7.93 -3.09
CA LEU A 23 -1.56 -6.90 -2.11
C LEU A 23 -0.41 -5.90 -2.14
N GLY A 24 -0.65 -4.80 -2.84
CA GLY A 24 0.23 -3.64 -2.86
C GLY A 24 0.13 -2.85 -1.56
N ILE A 25 1.25 -2.28 -1.13
CA ILE A 25 1.31 -1.31 -0.05
C ILE A 25 1.81 0.00 -0.64
N LEU A 26 1.02 1.06 -0.54
CA LEU A 26 1.44 2.44 -0.85
C LEU A 26 1.79 3.11 0.47
N ASP A 27 3.07 3.41 0.64
CA ASP A 27 3.62 3.99 1.86
C ASP A 27 4.78 4.91 1.48
N ASN A 28 4.74 6.17 1.93
CA ASN A 28 5.78 7.15 1.64
C ASN A 28 7.06 6.92 2.45
N MET A 29 7.00 6.17 3.54
CA MET A 29 8.14 5.89 4.38
C MET A 29 8.97 4.74 3.82
N ASP A 30 10.18 5.06 3.33
CA ASP A 30 11.12 4.09 2.75
C ASP A 30 11.68 3.06 3.74
N THR A 31 11.34 3.14 5.03
CA THR A 31 12.03 2.44 6.12
C THR A 31 12.17 0.93 5.93
N VAL A 32 11.25 0.32 5.18
CA VAL A 32 11.31 -1.10 4.80
C VAL A 32 12.20 -1.33 3.57
N LEU A 33 12.13 -0.46 2.55
CA LEU A 33 12.98 -0.53 1.36
C LEU A 33 14.45 -0.24 1.69
N SER A 34 14.70 0.69 2.62
CA SER A 34 16.04 1.01 3.13
C SER A 34 16.57 -0.02 4.13
N GLY A 35 15.81 -1.08 4.45
CA GLY A 35 16.21 -2.16 5.35
C GLY A 35 16.26 -1.79 6.84
N LYS A 36 15.84 -0.57 7.21
CA LYS A 36 15.85 -0.09 8.61
C LYS A 36 14.80 -0.80 9.47
N VAL A 37 13.67 -1.17 8.88
CA VAL A 37 12.54 -1.81 9.57
C VAL A 37 12.11 -3.06 8.79
N PRO A 38 12.04 -4.25 9.42
CA PRO A 38 11.48 -5.42 8.78
C PRO A 38 10.02 -5.20 8.35
N MET A 39 9.66 -5.69 7.16
CA MET A 39 8.29 -5.65 6.60
C MET A 39 7.24 -6.16 7.60
N GLU A 40 7.57 -7.22 8.33
CA GLU A 40 6.68 -7.80 9.33
C GLU A 40 6.43 -6.84 10.50
N ASN A 41 7.47 -6.20 11.02
CA ASN A 41 7.32 -5.31 12.16
C ASN A 41 6.41 -4.12 11.85
N LYS A 42 6.45 -3.62 10.60
CA LYS A 42 5.68 -2.44 10.18
C LYS A 42 4.23 -2.77 9.80
N TYR A 43 4.02 -3.88 9.08
CA TYR A 43 2.72 -4.18 8.45
C TYR A 43 2.07 -5.47 8.95
N GLY A 44 2.74 -6.28 9.77
CA GLY A 44 2.31 -7.63 10.14
C GLY A 44 0.92 -7.71 10.74
N GLY A 45 0.69 -6.94 11.80
CA GLY A 45 -0.60 -6.94 12.50
C GLY A 45 -1.77 -6.51 11.63
N THR A 46 -1.63 -5.41 10.88
CA THR A 46 -2.69 -4.87 10.01
C THR A 46 -2.92 -5.75 8.78
N LYS A 47 -1.85 -6.34 8.23
CA LYS A 47 -1.88 -7.34 7.17
C LYS A 47 -2.69 -8.57 7.58
N ASP A 48 -2.43 -9.11 8.77
CA ASP A 48 -3.09 -10.32 9.24
C ASP A 48 -4.54 -10.04 9.62
N PHE A 49 -4.82 -8.86 10.17
CA PHE A 49 -6.19 -8.39 10.37
C PHE A 49 -6.97 -8.30 9.04
N LEU A 50 -6.39 -7.70 8.00
CA LEU A 50 -7.03 -7.59 6.69
C LEU A 50 -7.32 -8.97 6.07
N LYS A 51 -6.36 -9.89 6.15
CA LYS A 51 -6.54 -11.29 5.72
C LYS A 51 -7.72 -11.95 6.45
N LYS A 52 -7.84 -11.75 7.76
CA LYS A 52 -8.94 -12.28 8.57
C LYS A 52 -10.28 -11.71 8.11
N VAL A 53 -10.40 -10.39 7.98
CA VAL A 53 -11.65 -9.72 7.55
C VAL A 53 -12.10 -10.24 6.18
N ILE A 54 -11.20 -10.33 5.21
CA ILE A 54 -11.54 -10.80 3.87
C ILE A 54 -11.90 -12.29 3.86
N GLY A 55 -11.23 -13.08 4.72
CA GLY A 55 -11.56 -14.48 4.95
C GLY A 55 -13.00 -14.67 5.45
N GLU A 56 -13.41 -13.89 6.46
CA GLU A 56 -14.78 -13.93 7.00
C GLU A 56 -15.81 -13.43 5.98
N TYR A 57 -15.52 -12.33 5.27
CA TYR A 57 -16.38 -11.83 4.20
C TYR A 57 -16.66 -12.91 3.14
N LYS A 58 -15.63 -13.65 2.72
CA LYS A 58 -15.77 -14.75 1.74
C LYS A 58 -16.70 -15.87 2.25
N LYS A 59 -16.62 -16.22 3.54
CA LYS A 59 -17.48 -17.25 4.14
C LYS A 59 -18.94 -16.82 4.14
N THR A 60 -19.21 -15.57 4.50
CA THR A 60 -20.57 -15.03 4.62
C THR A 60 -21.30 -14.95 3.27
N TYR A 61 -20.64 -14.48 2.21
CA TYR A 61 -21.34 -14.13 0.96
C TYR A 61 -21.27 -15.20 -0.17
N LYS A 62 -20.72 -16.40 0.10
CA LYS A 62 -20.75 -17.62 -0.77
C LYS A 62 -20.43 -17.47 -2.28
N LYS A 63 -19.74 -16.41 -2.77
CA LYS A 63 -19.14 -16.25 -4.13
C LYS A 63 -18.03 -15.15 -4.16
N PRO A 64 -17.11 -15.05 -5.15
CA PRO A 64 -16.17 -16.06 -5.65
C PRO A 64 -14.77 -15.43 -5.84
N PHE A 65 -14.01 -15.13 -4.79
CA PHE A 65 -12.57 -15.02 -5.00
C PHE A 65 -12.07 -16.43 -5.36
N LYS A 66 -11.90 -16.70 -6.66
CA LYS A 66 -11.51 -18.02 -7.20
C LYS A 66 -10.22 -18.51 -6.56
N SER A 67 -9.33 -17.61 -6.17
CA SER A 67 -8.11 -17.93 -5.44
C SER A 67 -8.26 -17.86 -3.93
N ALA A 68 -7.53 -18.75 -3.28
CA ALA A 68 -7.30 -18.68 -1.85
C ALA A 68 -6.40 -17.48 -1.52
N PHE A 69 -6.83 -16.68 -0.55
CA PHE A 69 -6.21 -15.41 -0.13
C PHE A 69 -4.85 -15.62 0.56
N ASN A 70 -4.59 -16.84 1.02
CA ASN A 70 -3.30 -17.29 1.53
C ASN A 70 -2.16 -17.26 0.50
N LYS A 71 -2.48 -17.12 -0.80
CA LYS A 71 -1.49 -16.98 -1.88
C LYS A 71 -1.24 -15.53 -2.32
N LEU A 72 -1.73 -14.53 -1.58
CA LEU A 72 -1.46 -13.14 -1.94
C LEU A 72 0.02 -12.84 -1.83
N ILE A 73 0.57 -12.31 -2.92
CA ILE A 73 1.93 -11.78 -2.94
C ILE A 73 1.88 -10.36 -2.41
N PHE A 74 2.63 -10.12 -1.34
CA PHE A 74 2.81 -8.81 -0.75
C PHE A 74 3.91 -8.08 -1.49
N LYS A 75 3.60 -6.88 -2.01
CA LYS A 75 4.59 -6.03 -2.66
C LYS A 75 4.48 -4.63 -2.08
N LEU A 76 5.56 -4.16 -1.47
CA LEU A 76 5.73 -2.74 -1.23
C LEU A 76 5.96 -2.07 -2.59
N VAL A 77 5.12 -1.11 -2.93
CA VAL A 77 5.26 -0.39 -4.21
C VAL A 77 6.41 0.58 -4.03
N ASN A 78 7.42 0.49 -4.91
CA ASN A 78 8.50 1.45 -4.90
C ASN A 78 7.98 2.79 -5.43
N MET A 79 8.17 3.85 -4.66
CA MET A 79 7.61 5.17 -4.91
C MET A 79 8.77 6.15 -5.02
N HIS A 80 8.94 6.80 -6.17
CA HIS A 80 10.10 7.69 -6.40
C HIS A 80 10.14 8.89 -5.47
N CYS A 81 8.98 9.40 -5.04
CA CYS A 81 8.92 10.48 -4.05
C CYS A 81 8.67 9.93 -2.63
N ALA A 82 8.98 8.66 -2.35
CA ALA A 82 9.04 8.21 -0.96
C ALA A 82 10.04 9.09 -0.21
N ASP A 83 9.61 9.61 0.94
CA ASP A 83 10.39 10.51 1.77
C ASP A 83 10.26 10.06 3.22
N SER A 84 11.35 9.54 3.77
CA SER A 84 11.42 9.08 5.16
C SER A 84 11.64 10.22 6.17
N THR A 85 11.85 11.46 5.71
CA THR A 85 11.98 12.64 6.56
C THR A 85 10.63 13.30 6.86
N ASN A 86 9.65 13.13 5.97
CA ASN A 86 8.29 13.63 6.18
C ASN A 86 7.43 12.63 6.98
N THR A 87 7.25 12.94 8.26
CA THR A 87 6.46 12.13 9.22
C THR A 87 5.00 12.55 9.35
N THR A 88 4.61 13.72 8.82
CA THR A 88 3.28 14.30 9.04
C THR A 88 2.34 14.12 7.86
N ASP A 89 2.87 14.12 6.64
CA ASP A 89 2.06 14.22 5.43
C ASP A 89 1.81 12.86 4.77
N CYS A 90 2.04 11.77 5.50
CA CYS A 90 1.87 10.39 5.01
C CYS A 90 0.52 10.15 4.29
N ALA A 91 -0.57 10.74 4.77
CA ALA A 91 -1.88 10.67 4.12
C ALA A 91 -1.94 11.41 2.78
N ILE A 92 -1.32 12.58 2.66
CA ILE A 92 -1.26 13.37 1.42
C ILE A 92 -0.51 12.58 0.35
N TYR A 93 0.65 12.03 0.70
CA TYR A 93 1.41 11.15 -0.19
C TYR A 93 0.54 9.97 -0.61
N ALA A 94 0.03 9.19 0.34
CA ALA A 94 -0.74 8.00 0.05
C ALA A 94 -1.95 8.27 -0.87
N MET A 95 -2.69 9.36 -0.65
CA MET A 95 -3.80 9.77 -1.52
C MET A 95 -3.33 10.25 -2.91
N HIS A 96 -2.26 11.04 -2.98
CA HIS A 96 -1.67 11.46 -4.25
C HIS A 96 -1.28 10.24 -5.10
N HIS A 97 -0.62 9.26 -4.48
CA HIS A 97 -0.23 8.02 -5.14
C HIS A 97 -1.41 7.16 -5.56
N MET A 98 -2.45 7.07 -4.74
CA MET A 98 -3.70 6.39 -5.10
C MET A 98 -4.31 6.98 -6.38
N SER A 99 -4.26 8.30 -6.55
CA SER A 99 -4.84 8.97 -7.74
C SER A 99 -4.16 8.54 -9.05
N LYS A 100 -2.91 8.08 -8.96
CA LYS A 100 -2.10 7.65 -10.09
C LYS A 100 -2.05 6.13 -10.22
N TYR A 101 -2.26 5.39 -9.14
CA TYR A 101 -2.11 3.94 -9.06
C TYR A 101 -2.90 3.16 -10.14
N VAL A 102 -2.19 2.39 -10.98
CA VAL A 102 -2.78 1.53 -12.05
C VAL A 102 -2.47 0.05 -11.81
N CYS A 103 -2.70 -0.42 -10.58
CA CYS A 103 -2.35 -1.78 -10.11
C CYS A 103 -0.82 -2.03 -9.99
N VAL A 104 -0.46 -3.16 -9.36
CA VAL A 104 0.89 -3.52 -8.87
C VAL A 104 1.92 -3.78 -10.00
N HIS A 105 1.55 -3.59 -11.27
CA HIS A 105 2.38 -3.93 -12.45
C HIS A 105 3.26 -2.80 -12.96
N ALA A 106 3.00 -1.55 -12.56
CA ALA A 106 3.77 -0.41 -13.03
C ALA A 106 5.05 -0.25 -12.17
N ASP A 107 6.08 -1.03 -12.47
CA ASP A 107 7.44 -0.60 -12.13
C ASP A 107 7.71 0.67 -12.98
N GLY A 108 7.97 1.81 -12.33
CA GLY A 108 8.09 3.11 -13.02
C GLY A 108 6.83 3.97 -13.01
N HIS A 109 6.03 3.90 -11.93
CA HIS A 109 4.92 4.84 -11.74
C HIS A 109 5.45 6.26 -11.52
N ASP A 110 5.23 7.15 -12.50
CA ASP A 110 5.54 8.57 -12.35
C ASP A 110 4.54 9.21 -11.38
N CYS A 111 4.99 9.26 -10.14
CA CYS A 111 4.23 9.75 -9.01
C CYS A 111 4.95 10.87 -8.29
N ALA A 112 5.89 11.52 -8.98
CA ALA A 112 6.53 12.72 -8.48
C ALA A 112 5.48 13.83 -8.32
N PHE A 113 5.57 14.57 -7.22
CA PHE A 113 4.87 15.84 -7.12
C PHE A 113 5.39 16.76 -8.23
N PRO A 114 4.51 17.55 -8.88
CA PRO A 114 4.97 18.54 -9.85
C PRO A 114 5.97 19.47 -9.16
N VAL A 115 7.12 19.68 -9.79
CA VAL A 115 8.05 20.73 -9.38
C VAL A 115 7.31 22.05 -9.60
N ILE A 116 6.85 22.66 -8.51
CA ILE A 116 6.35 24.03 -8.57
C ILE A 116 7.59 24.85 -8.88
N GLY A 117 7.60 25.48 -10.06
CA GLY A 117 8.70 26.33 -10.49
C GLY A 117 9.05 27.31 -9.39
N SER A 118 10.35 27.47 -9.16
CA SER A 118 10.89 28.68 -8.56
C SER A 118 10.45 29.84 -9.44
N ASP A 119 9.36 30.50 -9.08
CA ASP A 119 9.04 31.82 -9.59
C ASP A 119 10.12 32.77 -9.06
N SER A 120 11.17 32.93 -9.88
CA SER A 120 12.18 33.98 -9.81
C SER A 120 12.40 34.54 -11.19
#